data_AF-A0A6A6YEH9-F1
#
_entry.id   AF-A0A6A6YEH9-F1
#
_cell.length_a   1.000
_cell.length_b   1.000
_cell.length_c   1.000
_cell.angle_alpha   90.00
_cell.angle_beta   90.00
_cell.angle_gamma   90.00
#
_symmetry.space_group_name_H-M   'P 1'
#
loop_
_entity.id
_entity.type
_entity.pdbx_description
1 polymer ?
#
loop_
_entity_poly.entity_id
_entity_poly.type
_entity_poly.pdbx_seq_one_letter_code
_entity_poly.pdbx_strand_id
1 'polypeptide(L)'
;LIALHRTLLHEHHDFFLASQHPYASPALRRLASTYNMPVRMWQHGIYSFLEILRRRLPESLDYMLTFIYLAYQMMSLLYETVPTFKEIWIEFLGDLARYRMAIEDEDIHHKIWNRVAALWYCQAADLNPCSGRLYHHLAILARKYPLQQIHYFSRSLTSVTRFAAARKSTMTMFTGSVSECSTAVYATFITAHKILFEKGVAATSRECSRTFIKELDDQIGRAAAQWKDQGVFVAFTNIASVFDYGSDSPLRLICKSHSILRAVGSDDISSQLFELSQDDYFLSARYLAFSTLSVALQRVGDTNVLPHIHIMLVFFAALSTIPSASVIATEAPWEKLVSFLNTLSHSIRAKGDLFSDEPSPLPEDYYLRGQIWSQWYFPEGWFRECDKEERSFALELSSTTEERKKRVLRLSHRIASMTSNCWISYGESSCLWSVGS
;
A
#
# COMPACT_ATOMS: atom_id res chain seq x y z
N LEU A 1 25.09 -4.69 33.33
CA LEU A 1 24.53 -4.98 31.99
C LEU A 1 24.22 -3.71 31.19
N ILE A 2 23.44 -2.77 31.72
CA ILE A 2 23.11 -1.49 31.05
C ILE A 2 24.37 -0.74 30.58
N ALA A 3 25.36 -0.56 31.47
CA ALA A 3 26.62 0.11 31.12
C ALA A 3 27.35 -0.58 29.95
N LEU A 4 27.33 -1.92 29.89
CA LEU A 4 27.96 -2.68 28.81
C LEU A 4 27.26 -2.43 27.47
N HIS A 5 25.92 -2.46 27.44
CA HIS A 5 25.17 -2.18 26.21
C HIS A 5 25.30 -0.73 25.76
N ARG A 6 25.38 0.22 26.70
CA ARG A 6 25.70 1.61 26.40
C ARG A 6 27.08 1.75 25.75
N THR A 7 28.12 1.19 26.37
CA THR A 7 29.48 1.20 25.79
C THR A 7 29.48 0.55 24.42
N LEU A 8 28.87 -0.62 24.27
CA LEU A 8 28.80 -1.33 22.99
C LEU A 8 28.20 -0.48 21.87
N LEU A 9 27.15 0.29 22.15
CA LEU A 9 26.55 1.16 21.13
C LEU A 9 27.42 2.37 20.79
N HIS A 10 28.12 2.95 21.77
CA HIS A 10 29.12 3.98 21.50
C HIS A 10 30.27 3.46 20.63
N GLU A 11 30.79 2.26 20.90
CA GLU A 11 31.84 1.64 20.08
C GLU A 11 31.38 1.40 18.64
N HIS A 12 30.12 0.95 18.44
CA HIS A 12 29.57 0.81 17.10
C HIS A 12 29.40 2.16 16.40
N HIS A 13 28.94 3.18 17.11
CA HIS A 13 28.81 4.53 16.58
C HIS A 13 30.16 5.07 16.10
N ASP A 14 31.20 4.96 16.93
CA ASP A 14 32.54 5.43 16.60
C ASP A 14 33.14 4.63 15.44
N PHE A 15 32.89 3.31 15.39
CA PHE A 15 33.23 2.47 14.24
C PHE A 15 32.54 2.96 12.95
N PHE A 16 31.25 3.33 12.98
CA PHE A 16 30.56 3.84 11.79
C PHE A 16 31.11 5.19 11.35
N LEU A 17 31.35 6.12 12.28
CA LEU A 17 31.95 7.42 11.97
C LEU A 17 33.34 7.26 11.34
N ALA A 18 34.20 6.44 11.94
CA ALA A 18 35.55 6.20 11.43
C ALA A 18 35.52 5.47 10.09
N SER A 19 34.69 4.43 9.96
CA SER A 19 34.65 3.62 8.74
C SER A 19 34.05 4.36 7.56
N GLN A 20 33.06 5.23 7.78
CA GLN A 20 32.37 5.99 6.73
C GLN A 20 32.91 7.41 6.53
N HIS A 21 34.01 7.76 7.21
CA HIS A 21 34.63 9.08 7.08
C HIS A 21 35.04 9.39 5.63
N PRO A 22 34.93 10.65 5.15
CA PRO A 22 35.30 11.03 3.79
C PRO A 22 36.75 10.74 3.39
N TYR A 23 37.66 10.59 4.35
CA TYR A 23 39.06 10.23 4.14
C TYR A 23 39.37 8.75 4.41
N ALA A 24 38.38 7.94 4.82
CA ALA A 24 38.59 6.50 5.03
C ALA A 24 38.90 5.79 3.71
N SER A 25 39.80 4.81 3.75
CA SER A 25 40.17 4.00 2.59
C SER A 25 38.96 3.17 2.08
N PRO A 26 38.92 2.79 0.79
CA PRO A 26 37.84 1.97 0.27
C PRO A 26 37.68 0.63 1.00
N ALA A 27 38.79 0.03 1.48
CA ALA A 27 38.76 -1.20 2.26
C ALA A 27 38.05 -0.98 3.61
N LEU A 28 38.37 0.12 4.31
CA LEU A 28 37.77 0.47 5.59
C LEU A 28 36.28 0.79 5.47
N ARG A 29 35.86 1.54 4.44
CA ARG A 29 34.43 1.84 4.17
C ARG A 29 33.59 0.59 3.96
N ARG A 30 34.15 -0.43 3.30
CA ARG A 30 33.42 -1.68 3.02
C ARG A 30 33.21 -2.55 4.26
N LEU A 31 34.03 -2.43 5.32
CA LEU A 31 33.94 -3.30 6.49
C LEU A 31 32.53 -3.32 7.10
N ALA A 32 31.90 -2.15 7.23
CA ALA A 32 30.56 -2.03 7.79
C ALA A 32 29.53 -2.88 7.03
N SER A 33 29.56 -2.85 5.70
CA SER A 33 28.69 -3.68 4.85
C SER A 33 29.13 -5.14 4.83
N THR A 34 30.43 -5.41 4.67
CA THR A 34 31.00 -6.78 4.60
C THR A 34 30.65 -7.61 5.82
N TYR A 35 30.67 -7.01 7.02
CA TYR A 35 30.37 -7.71 8.26
C TYR A 35 28.92 -7.53 8.75
N ASN A 36 28.07 -6.86 7.97
CA ASN A 36 26.68 -6.52 8.34
C ASN A 36 26.61 -5.83 9.72
N MET A 37 27.52 -4.89 9.95
CA MET A 37 27.66 -4.20 11.24
C MET A 37 26.35 -3.54 11.71
N PRO A 38 25.53 -2.89 10.85
CA PRO A 38 24.25 -2.32 11.29
C PRO A 38 23.32 -3.37 11.90
N VAL A 39 23.17 -4.52 11.24
CA VAL A 39 22.31 -5.62 11.70
C VAL A 39 22.85 -6.24 12.99
N ARG A 40 24.17 -6.41 13.11
CA ARG A 40 24.80 -6.91 14.35
C ARG A 40 24.62 -5.96 15.52
N MET A 41 24.80 -4.65 15.30
CA MET A 41 24.55 -3.62 16.31
C MET A 41 23.11 -3.70 16.81
N TRP A 42 22.14 -3.83 15.90
CA TRP A 42 20.74 -4.01 16.28
C TRP A 42 20.53 -5.29 17.07
N GLN A 43 20.91 -6.45 16.52
CA GLN A 43 20.64 -7.76 17.12
C GLN A 43 21.28 -7.92 18.51
N HIS A 44 22.56 -7.57 18.62
CA HIS A 44 23.36 -7.84 19.83
C HIS A 44 23.44 -6.63 20.76
N GLY A 45 23.42 -5.40 20.22
CA GLY A 45 23.54 -4.18 21.00
C GLY A 45 22.20 -3.67 21.53
N ILE A 46 21.14 -3.74 20.74
CA ILE A 46 19.85 -3.11 21.06
C ILE A 46 18.78 -4.16 21.38
N TYR A 47 18.40 -4.98 20.40
CA TYR A 47 17.26 -5.88 20.44
C TYR A 47 17.37 -6.91 21.57
N SER A 48 18.50 -7.63 21.66
CA SER A 48 18.71 -8.64 22.70
C SER A 48 18.53 -8.08 24.11
N PHE A 49 18.97 -6.84 24.33
CA PHE A 49 18.87 -6.18 25.63
C PHE A 49 17.46 -5.65 25.91
N LEU A 50 16.81 -5.04 24.91
CA LEU A 50 15.40 -4.65 25.00
C LEU A 50 14.50 -5.84 25.34
N GLU A 51 14.76 -7.02 24.76
CA GLU A 51 13.99 -8.22 25.09
C GLU A 51 14.23 -8.73 26.52
N ILE A 52 15.44 -8.56 27.07
CA ILE A 52 15.70 -8.87 28.49
C ILE A 52 14.92 -7.93 29.40
N LEU A 53 14.93 -6.62 29.11
CA LEU A 53 14.19 -5.62 29.87
C LEU A 53 12.67 -5.87 29.75
N ARG A 54 12.15 -6.05 28.53
CA ARG A 54 10.73 -6.30 28.28
C ARG A 54 10.17 -7.49 29.09
N ARG A 55 10.96 -8.56 29.26
CA ARG A 55 10.56 -9.75 30.05
C ARG A 55 10.51 -9.51 31.57
N ARG A 56 11.14 -8.44 32.05
CA ARG A 56 11.19 -8.03 33.47
C ARG A 56 10.39 -6.76 33.72
N LEU A 57 9.35 -6.52 32.91
CA LEU A 57 8.38 -5.47 33.22
C LEU A 57 7.42 -5.99 34.29
N PRO A 58 6.99 -5.13 35.23
CA PRO A 58 7.21 -3.68 35.27
C PRO A 58 8.53 -3.22 35.93
N GLU A 59 9.28 -4.09 36.62
CA GLU A 59 10.42 -3.70 37.47
C GLU A 59 11.59 -3.04 36.72
N SER A 60 11.68 -3.27 35.40
CA SER A 60 12.73 -2.72 34.54
C SER A 60 12.32 -1.50 33.72
N LEU A 61 11.13 -0.94 33.95
CA LEU A 61 10.55 0.14 33.14
C LEU A 61 11.51 1.34 32.98
N ASP A 62 12.04 1.88 34.08
CA ASP A 62 12.93 3.05 34.04
C ASP A 62 14.22 2.78 33.25
N TYR A 63 14.76 1.57 33.37
CA TYR A 63 15.95 1.16 32.62
C TYR A 63 15.63 0.98 31.14
N MET A 64 14.46 0.44 30.80
CA MET A 64 13.99 0.29 29.43
C MET A 64 13.76 1.64 28.77
N LEU A 65 13.12 2.58 29.46
CA LEU A 65 12.94 3.95 28.99
C LEU A 65 14.29 4.62 28.71
N THR A 66 15.18 4.61 29.71
CA THR A 66 16.52 5.22 29.60
C THR A 66 17.30 4.64 28.42
N PHE A 67 17.25 3.32 28.24
CA PHE A 67 17.96 2.66 27.14
C PHE A 67 17.35 2.95 25.77
N ILE A 68 16.01 2.99 25.66
CA ILE A 68 15.33 3.39 24.42
C ILE A 68 15.72 4.81 24.01
N TYR A 69 15.74 5.76 24.94
CA TYR A 69 16.16 7.14 24.64
C TYR A 69 17.60 7.20 24.13
N LEU A 70 18.52 6.51 24.82
CA LEU A 70 19.92 6.41 24.42
C LEU A 70 20.05 5.81 23.01
N ALA A 71 19.43 4.65 22.76
CA ALA A 71 19.49 3.98 21.47
C ALA A 71 18.87 4.86 20.35
N TYR A 72 17.75 5.51 20.62
CA TYR A 72 17.07 6.40 19.67
C TYR A 72 17.93 7.61 19.30
N GLN A 73 18.58 8.24 20.29
CA GLN A 73 19.52 9.34 20.04
C GLN A 73 20.70 8.90 19.17
N MET A 74 21.31 7.76 19.46
CA MET A 74 22.42 7.24 18.65
C MET A 74 21.99 6.87 17.24
N MET A 75 20.81 6.27 17.05
CA MET A 75 20.30 5.96 15.70
C MET A 75 19.96 7.23 14.93
N SER A 76 19.43 8.26 15.58
CA SER A 76 19.16 9.56 14.96
C SER A 76 20.45 10.24 14.52
N LEU A 77 21.50 10.19 15.35
CA LEU A 77 22.81 10.73 15.00
C LEU A 77 23.45 9.98 13.83
N LEU A 78 23.36 8.64 13.79
CA LEU A 78 23.83 7.84 12.65
C LEU A 78 23.03 8.09 11.38
N TYR A 79 21.72 8.35 11.51
CA TYR A 79 20.86 8.72 10.39
C TYR A 79 21.31 10.04 9.73
N GLU A 80 21.76 11.00 10.52
CA GLU A 80 22.25 12.30 10.03
C GLU A 80 23.70 12.23 9.54
N THR A 81 24.57 11.53 10.25
CA THR A 81 26.04 11.57 10.00
C THR A 81 26.53 10.45 9.09
N VAL A 82 25.79 9.35 8.96
CA VAL A 82 26.19 8.16 8.19
C VAL A 82 25.09 7.75 7.20
N PRO A 83 24.87 8.53 6.13
CA PRO A 83 23.75 8.33 5.20
C PRO A 83 23.85 7.05 4.36
N THR A 84 25.03 6.42 4.29
CA THR A 84 25.25 5.16 3.56
C THR A 84 24.26 4.05 3.96
N PHE A 85 23.83 4.03 5.22
CA PHE A 85 22.92 3.01 5.77
C PHE A 85 21.55 3.61 6.16
N LYS A 86 21.19 4.76 5.58
CA LYS A 86 19.97 5.53 5.92
C LYS A 86 18.71 4.67 5.98
N GLU A 87 18.53 3.75 5.03
CA GLU A 87 17.37 2.84 5.00
C GLU A 87 17.29 1.96 6.25
N ILE A 88 18.43 1.45 6.72
CA ILE A 88 18.51 0.60 7.92
C ILE A 88 18.23 1.43 9.17
N TRP A 89 18.79 2.64 9.26
CA TRP A 89 18.60 3.53 10.41
C TRP A 89 17.13 3.94 10.60
N ILE A 90 16.44 4.30 9.51
CA ILE A 90 15.01 4.63 9.55
C ILE A 90 14.20 3.48 10.14
N GLU A 91 14.49 2.24 9.73
CA GLU A 91 13.77 1.09 10.26
C GLU A 91 14.03 0.86 11.74
N PHE A 92 15.29 0.98 12.20
CA PHE A 92 15.63 0.88 13.62
C PHE A 92 14.95 1.97 14.46
N LEU A 93 14.83 3.19 13.93
CA LEU A 93 14.09 4.28 14.57
C LEU A 93 12.59 3.95 14.69
N GLY A 94 12.00 3.37 13.65
CA GLY A 94 10.61 2.87 13.69
C GLY A 94 10.40 1.76 14.72
N ASP A 95 11.32 0.79 14.78
CA ASP A 95 11.27 -0.31 15.75
C ASP A 95 11.45 0.20 17.19
N LEU A 96 12.38 1.13 17.44
CA LEU A 96 12.56 1.77 18.76
C LEU A 96 11.33 2.57 19.18
N ALA A 97 10.74 3.34 18.28
CA ALA A 97 9.49 4.07 18.54
C ALA A 97 8.34 3.11 18.89
N ARG A 98 8.30 1.91 18.28
CA ARG A 98 7.35 0.86 18.67
C ARG A 98 7.60 0.27 20.04
N TYR A 99 8.86 0.00 20.41
CA TYR A 99 9.18 -0.42 21.76
C TYR A 99 8.73 0.62 22.78
N ARG A 100 8.96 1.90 22.48
CA ARG A 100 8.51 3.01 23.33
C ARG A 100 7.00 3.08 23.45
N MET A 101 6.27 2.99 22.33
CA MET A 101 4.80 2.95 22.28
C MET A 101 4.22 1.81 23.12
N ALA A 102 4.86 0.64 23.11
CA ALA A 102 4.36 -0.57 23.77
C ALA A 102 4.46 -0.55 25.30
N ILE A 103 5.27 0.37 25.86
CA ILE A 103 5.45 0.54 27.31
C ILE A 103 4.80 1.84 27.83
N GLU A 104 4.04 2.55 26.98
CA GLU A 104 3.26 3.72 27.42
C GLU A 104 1.93 3.28 28.03
N ASP A 105 1.67 3.70 29.27
CA ASP A 105 0.38 3.50 29.93
C ASP A 105 -0.62 4.63 29.59
N GLU A 106 -0.13 5.83 29.26
CA GLU A 106 -0.97 6.97 28.90
C GLU A 106 -1.36 6.96 27.41
N ASP A 107 -2.66 7.01 27.11
CA ASP A 107 -3.18 6.97 25.72
C ASP A 107 -2.63 8.11 24.85
N ILE A 108 -2.35 9.28 25.42
CA ILE A 108 -1.74 10.41 24.70
C ILE A 108 -0.33 10.05 24.23
N HIS A 109 0.52 9.57 25.14
CA HIS A 109 1.89 9.21 24.81
C HIS A 109 1.94 8.00 23.88
N HIS A 110 1.06 7.01 24.08
CA HIS A 110 0.89 5.89 23.16
C HIS A 110 0.57 6.38 21.73
N LYS A 111 -0.36 7.33 21.57
CA LYS A 111 -0.69 7.92 20.26
C LYS A 111 0.48 8.67 19.64
N ILE A 112 1.26 9.40 20.44
CA ILE A 112 2.45 10.12 19.95
C ILE A 112 3.47 9.13 19.38
N TRP A 113 3.84 8.09 20.14
CA TRP A 113 4.84 7.13 19.68
C TRP A 113 4.33 6.21 18.57
N ASN A 114 3.03 5.92 18.52
CA ASN A 114 2.39 5.29 17.37
C ASN A 114 2.61 6.12 16.10
N ARG A 115 2.39 7.44 16.19
CA ARG A 115 2.61 8.36 15.07
C ARG A 115 4.09 8.44 14.69
N VAL A 116 5.01 8.54 15.66
CA VAL A 116 6.46 8.56 15.39
C VAL A 116 6.90 7.27 14.67
N ALA A 117 6.45 6.11 15.14
CA ALA A 117 6.74 4.84 14.47
C ALA A 117 6.17 4.79 13.06
N ALA A 118 4.92 5.24 12.87
CA ALA A 118 4.28 5.28 11.56
C ALA A 118 5.02 6.20 10.57
N LEU A 119 5.49 7.37 11.03
CA LEU A 119 6.29 8.29 10.22
C LEU A 119 7.57 7.63 9.71
N TRP A 120 8.32 6.96 10.59
CA TRP A 120 9.55 6.26 10.20
C TRP A 120 9.26 5.12 9.22
N TYR A 121 8.25 4.29 9.45
CA TYR A 121 7.93 3.22 8.51
C TYR A 121 7.38 3.72 7.18
N CYS A 122 6.62 4.82 7.16
CA CYS A 122 6.22 5.48 5.91
C CYS A 122 7.45 5.96 5.14
N GLN A 123 8.41 6.59 5.82
CA GLN A 123 9.66 7.03 5.18
C GLN A 123 10.49 5.85 4.66
N ALA A 124 10.57 4.75 5.42
CA ALA A 124 11.22 3.52 4.97
C ALA A 124 10.51 2.96 3.73
N ALA A 125 9.18 2.91 3.73
CA ALA A 125 8.38 2.43 2.61
C ALA A 125 8.53 3.33 1.39
N ASP A 126 8.80 4.62 1.57
CA ASP A 126 9.03 5.53 0.46
C ASP A 126 10.39 5.34 -0.21
N LEU A 127 11.40 4.86 0.54
CA LEU A 127 12.69 4.44 -0.01
C LEU A 127 12.62 3.03 -0.61
N ASN A 128 11.89 2.13 0.03
CA ASN A 128 11.79 0.71 -0.32
C ASN A 128 10.34 0.26 -0.56
N PRO A 129 9.63 0.83 -1.56
CA PRO A 129 8.20 0.62 -1.71
C PRO A 129 7.81 -0.82 -2.06
N CYS A 130 8.74 -1.59 -2.62
CA CYS A 130 8.54 -3.00 -2.99
C CYS A 130 8.56 -3.97 -1.79
N SER A 131 8.97 -3.51 -0.61
CA SER A 131 9.10 -4.35 0.59
C SER A 131 7.77 -4.49 1.32
N GLY A 132 7.14 -5.66 1.21
CA GLY A 132 5.91 -5.97 1.93
C GLY A 132 6.04 -5.84 3.45
N ARG A 133 7.24 -6.07 3.99
CA ARG A 133 7.52 -6.07 5.44
C ARG A 133 7.24 -4.72 6.10
N LEU A 134 7.47 -3.61 5.40
CA LEU A 134 7.25 -2.27 5.94
C LEU A 134 5.75 -1.97 6.09
N TYR A 135 4.93 -2.41 5.13
CA TYR A 135 3.48 -2.31 5.23
C TYR A 135 2.91 -3.24 6.31
N HIS A 136 3.52 -4.40 6.56
CA HIS A 136 3.15 -5.23 7.70
C HIS A 136 3.33 -4.49 9.02
N HIS A 137 4.45 -3.78 9.22
CA HIS A 137 4.67 -2.97 10.41
C HIS A 137 3.62 -1.85 10.55
N LEU A 138 3.29 -1.15 9.45
CA LEU A 138 2.21 -0.17 9.43
C LEU A 138 0.84 -0.78 9.79
N ALA A 139 0.55 -2.00 9.35
CA ALA A 139 -0.66 -2.73 9.73
C ALA A 139 -0.71 -3.04 11.24
N ILE A 140 0.43 -3.36 11.86
CA ILE A 140 0.50 -3.57 13.30
C ILE A 140 0.22 -2.28 14.09
N LEU A 141 0.59 -1.11 13.54
CA LEU A 141 0.29 0.19 14.15
C LEU A 141 -1.17 0.62 13.97
N ALA A 142 -1.83 0.17 12.89
CA ALA A 142 -3.19 0.56 12.53
C ALA A 142 -4.32 -0.23 13.26
N ARG A 143 -4.03 -0.92 14.38
CA ARG A 143 -5.01 -1.79 15.09
C ARG A 143 -6.35 -1.12 15.43
N LYS A 144 -6.34 0.16 15.81
CA LYS A 144 -7.56 0.92 16.13
C LYS A 144 -8.38 1.30 14.88
N TYR A 145 -7.88 1.03 13.68
CA TYR A 145 -8.48 1.39 12.39
C TYR A 145 -8.59 0.16 11.47
N PRO A 146 -9.57 -0.73 11.68
CA PRO A 146 -9.63 -2.01 10.98
C PRO A 146 -9.58 -1.93 9.44
N LEU A 147 -10.26 -0.96 8.83
CA LEU A 147 -10.21 -0.78 7.36
C LEU A 147 -8.79 -0.45 6.85
N GLN A 148 -8.10 0.45 7.54
CA GLN A 148 -6.72 0.80 7.20
C GLN A 148 -5.75 -0.36 7.48
N GLN A 149 -6.01 -1.13 8.54
CA GLN A 149 -5.22 -2.28 8.92
C GLN A 149 -5.28 -3.40 7.85
N ILE A 150 -6.47 -3.79 7.41
CA ILE A 150 -6.60 -4.81 6.34
C ILE A 150 -6.00 -4.31 5.03
N HIS A 151 -6.08 -3.01 4.74
CA HIS A 151 -5.41 -2.40 3.60
C HIS A 151 -3.88 -2.57 3.68
N TYR A 152 -3.26 -2.26 4.81
CA TYR A 152 -1.81 -2.42 4.95
C TYR A 152 -1.36 -3.89 4.89
N PHE A 153 -2.12 -4.82 5.48
CA PHE A 153 -1.85 -6.25 5.31
C PHE A 153 -2.01 -6.69 3.86
N SER A 154 -3.04 -6.20 3.16
CA SER A 154 -3.25 -6.45 1.73
C SER A 154 -2.05 -5.97 0.92
N ARG A 155 -1.60 -4.72 1.12
CA ARG A 155 -0.38 -4.17 0.50
C ARG A 155 0.86 -4.98 0.81
N SER A 156 1.03 -5.43 2.06
CA SER A 156 2.16 -6.27 2.48
C SER A 156 2.21 -7.59 1.71
N LEU A 157 1.05 -8.14 1.37
CA LEU A 157 0.92 -9.44 0.70
C LEU A 157 1.03 -9.32 -0.83
N THR A 158 0.53 -8.23 -1.42
CA THR A 158 0.56 -7.96 -2.87
C THR A 158 1.77 -7.15 -3.34
N SER A 159 2.67 -6.79 -2.43
CA SER A 159 3.96 -6.18 -2.77
C SER A 159 4.82 -7.11 -3.64
N VAL A 160 5.72 -6.53 -4.43
CA VAL A 160 6.69 -7.27 -5.25
C VAL A 160 7.45 -8.27 -4.39
N THR A 161 8.06 -7.79 -3.29
CA THR A 161 8.67 -8.64 -2.26
C THR A 161 7.65 -8.90 -1.17
N ARG A 162 6.88 -9.98 -1.35
CA ARG A 162 5.84 -10.41 -0.40
C ARG A 162 6.41 -10.69 0.99
N PHE A 163 5.71 -10.26 2.04
CA PHE A 163 6.04 -10.65 3.41
C PHE A 163 5.08 -11.72 3.94
N ALA A 164 5.50 -12.98 3.87
CA ALA A 164 4.63 -14.13 4.14
C ALA A 164 4.01 -14.15 5.56
N ALA A 165 4.72 -13.63 6.56
CA ALA A 165 4.23 -13.58 7.94
C ALA A 165 2.96 -12.70 8.08
N ALA A 166 2.72 -11.77 7.15
CA ALA A 166 1.51 -10.97 7.14
C ALA A 166 0.24 -11.83 7.05
N ARG A 167 0.28 -12.98 6.39
CA ARG A 167 -0.90 -13.87 6.25
C ARG A 167 -1.41 -14.33 7.61
N LYS A 168 -0.50 -14.70 8.52
CA LYS A 168 -0.83 -15.09 9.90
C LYS A 168 -1.40 -13.89 10.68
N SER A 169 -0.80 -12.71 10.54
CA SER A 169 -1.29 -11.50 11.20
C SER A 169 -2.68 -11.07 10.71
N THR A 170 -2.97 -11.19 9.41
CA THR A 170 -4.31 -10.96 8.85
C THR A 170 -5.34 -11.92 9.44
N MET A 171 -4.99 -13.20 9.59
CA MET A 171 -5.87 -14.17 10.24
C MET A 171 -6.20 -13.77 11.69
N THR A 172 -5.19 -13.37 12.47
CA THR A 172 -5.40 -12.85 13.84
C THR A 172 -6.28 -11.60 13.85
N MET A 173 -6.09 -10.67 12.90
CA MET A 173 -6.95 -9.51 12.75
C MET A 173 -8.42 -9.92 12.54
N PHE A 174 -8.69 -10.88 11.65
CA PHE A 174 -10.06 -11.34 11.37
C PHE A 174 -10.75 -12.02 12.56
N THR A 175 -9.99 -12.52 13.54
CA THR A 175 -10.56 -13.08 14.78
C THR A 175 -10.95 -12.03 15.80
N GLY A 176 -10.27 -10.87 15.85
CA GLY A 176 -10.48 -9.85 16.89
C GLY A 176 -11.17 -8.56 16.40
N SER A 177 -10.92 -8.14 15.16
CA SER A 177 -11.24 -6.77 14.71
C SER A 177 -12.66 -6.57 14.17
N VAL A 178 -13.42 -7.62 13.90
CA VAL A 178 -14.82 -7.47 13.41
C VAL A 178 -15.71 -6.85 14.48
N SER A 179 -15.51 -7.22 15.75
CA SER A 179 -16.24 -6.65 16.90
C SER A 179 -15.78 -5.24 17.30
N GLU A 180 -14.58 -4.83 16.91
CA GLU A 180 -13.99 -3.54 17.27
C GLU A 180 -14.22 -2.46 16.19
N CYS A 181 -14.80 -2.82 15.05
CA CYS A 181 -15.06 -1.88 13.96
C CYS A 181 -16.27 -0.99 14.28
N SER A 182 -16.02 0.30 14.50
CA SER A 182 -17.08 1.28 14.82
C SER A 182 -18.08 1.54 13.69
N THR A 183 -17.73 1.19 12.45
CA THR A 183 -18.57 1.44 11.27
C THR A 183 -19.08 0.13 10.71
N ALA A 184 -20.39 -0.11 10.84
CA ALA A 184 -21.04 -1.37 10.44
C ALA A 184 -20.72 -1.79 9.00
N VAL A 185 -20.77 -0.86 8.04
CA VAL A 185 -20.48 -1.13 6.62
C VAL A 185 -19.07 -1.70 6.43
N TYR A 186 -18.07 -1.18 7.15
CA TYR A 186 -16.71 -1.70 7.10
C TYR A 186 -16.54 -3.01 7.86
N ALA A 187 -17.32 -3.26 8.91
CA ALA A 187 -17.37 -4.57 9.56
C ALA A 187 -17.86 -5.65 8.57
N THR A 188 -18.90 -5.34 7.79
CA THR A 188 -19.41 -6.21 6.72
C THR A 188 -18.36 -6.42 5.63
N PHE A 189 -17.68 -5.35 5.19
CA PHE A 189 -16.57 -5.43 4.23
C PHE A 189 -15.44 -6.35 4.71
N ILE A 190 -14.98 -6.17 5.94
CA ILE A 190 -13.93 -6.99 6.56
C ILE A 190 -14.38 -8.45 6.68
N THR A 191 -15.67 -8.68 7.00
CA THR A 191 -16.25 -10.02 7.07
C THR A 191 -16.29 -10.70 5.70
N ALA A 192 -16.67 -9.98 4.64
CA ALA A 192 -16.63 -10.51 3.27
C ALA A 192 -15.19 -10.89 2.89
N HIS A 193 -14.21 -10.04 3.22
CA HIS A 193 -12.80 -10.33 2.98
C HIS A 193 -12.26 -11.48 3.82
N LYS A 194 -12.73 -11.65 5.06
CA LYS A 194 -12.41 -12.82 5.90
C LYS A 194 -12.86 -14.12 5.24
N ILE A 195 -14.12 -14.18 4.81
CA ILE A 195 -14.68 -15.37 4.16
C ILE A 195 -13.89 -15.70 2.89
N LEU A 196 -13.57 -14.70 2.07
CA LEU A 196 -12.70 -14.87 0.91
C LEU A 196 -11.31 -15.40 1.33
N PHE A 197 -10.67 -14.77 2.29
CA PHE A 197 -9.32 -15.12 2.73
C PHE A 197 -9.21 -16.55 3.27
N GLU A 198 -10.25 -17.01 3.97
CA GLU A 198 -10.39 -18.37 4.52
C GLU A 198 -10.86 -19.39 3.46
N LYS A 199 -11.12 -18.96 2.21
CA LYS A 199 -11.70 -19.81 1.15
C LYS A 199 -13.04 -20.43 1.58
N GLY A 200 -13.86 -19.66 2.29
CA GLY A 200 -15.18 -20.06 2.73
C GLY A 200 -16.18 -20.25 1.57
N VAL A 201 -17.40 -20.66 1.91
CA VAL A 201 -18.45 -20.98 0.94
C VAL A 201 -18.81 -19.76 0.08
N ALA A 202 -18.77 -19.92 -1.25
CA ALA A 202 -18.99 -18.85 -2.22
C ALA A 202 -20.37 -18.17 -2.04
N ALA A 203 -21.42 -18.93 -1.74
CA ALA A 203 -22.76 -18.38 -1.50
C ALA A 203 -22.78 -17.37 -0.33
N THR A 204 -22.16 -17.73 0.80
CA THR A 204 -22.04 -16.86 1.98
C THR A 204 -21.18 -15.63 1.68
N SER A 205 -20.09 -15.80 0.93
CA SER A 205 -19.25 -14.67 0.47
C SER A 205 -20.06 -13.69 -0.38
N ARG A 206 -20.86 -14.18 -1.33
CA ARG A 206 -21.70 -13.36 -2.22
C ARG A 206 -22.80 -12.64 -1.45
N GLU A 207 -23.43 -13.30 -0.48
CA GLU A 207 -24.44 -12.67 0.39
C GLU A 207 -23.85 -11.53 1.20
N CYS A 208 -22.72 -11.77 1.89
CA CYS A 208 -22.03 -10.73 2.65
C CYS A 208 -21.60 -9.55 1.76
N SER A 209 -21.09 -9.85 0.55
CA SER A 209 -20.75 -8.84 -0.44
C SER A 209 -21.97 -7.99 -0.83
N ARG A 210 -23.12 -8.61 -1.09
CA ARG A 210 -24.36 -7.88 -1.41
C ARG A 210 -24.80 -6.95 -0.29
N THR A 211 -24.70 -7.39 0.97
CA THR A 211 -25.02 -6.54 2.13
C THR A 211 -24.10 -5.32 2.17
N PHE A 212 -22.78 -5.51 2.03
CA PHE A 212 -21.83 -4.39 1.95
C PHE A 212 -22.17 -3.43 0.80
N ILE A 213 -22.40 -3.96 -0.41
CA ILE A 213 -22.68 -3.14 -1.60
C ILE A 213 -23.96 -2.31 -1.45
N LYS A 214 -25.00 -2.83 -0.78
CA LYS A 214 -26.24 -2.08 -0.53
C LYS A 214 -26.04 -0.87 0.39
N GLU A 215 -25.15 -0.97 1.37
CA GLU A 215 -24.91 0.09 2.36
C GLU A 215 -23.79 1.07 1.94
N LEU A 216 -23.05 0.72 0.89
CA LEU A 216 -21.85 1.43 0.47
C LEU A 216 -22.15 2.86 0.00
N ASP A 217 -23.18 3.08 -0.82
CA ASP A 217 -23.47 4.43 -1.35
C ASP A 217 -23.76 5.45 -0.23
N ASP A 218 -24.60 5.05 0.73
CA ASP A 218 -24.89 5.84 1.93
C ASP A 218 -23.64 6.10 2.77
N GLN A 219 -22.74 5.11 2.86
CA GLN A 219 -21.47 5.26 3.57
C GLN A 219 -20.54 6.25 2.86
N ILE A 220 -20.46 6.23 1.52
CA ILE A 220 -19.66 7.20 0.75
C ILE A 220 -20.20 8.61 1.00
N GLY A 221 -21.53 8.78 0.92
CA GLY A 221 -22.18 10.07 1.17
C GLY A 221 -21.90 10.61 2.59
N ARG A 222 -21.96 9.75 3.61
CA ARG A 222 -21.68 10.13 5.01
C ARG A 222 -20.21 10.43 5.29
N ALA A 223 -19.29 9.64 4.72
CA ALA A 223 -17.85 9.82 4.92
C ALA A 223 -17.30 11.07 4.23
N ALA A 224 -17.95 11.52 3.15
CA ALA A 224 -17.58 12.72 2.40
C ALA A 224 -16.07 12.75 2.08
N ALA A 225 -15.32 13.75 2.54
CA ALA A 225 -13.89 13.88 2.28
C ALA A 225 -13.06 12.70 2.81
N GLN A 226 -13.48 12.04 3.89
CA GLN A 226 -12.78 10.86 4.44
C GLN A 226 -12.83 9.67 3.47
N TRP A 227 -13.81 9.64 2.57
CA TRP A 227 -13.92 8.58 1.58
C TRP A 227 -12.75 8.57 0.59
N LYS A 228 -12.02 9.68 0.42
CA LYS A 228 -10.83 9.71 -0.44
C LYS A 228 -9.80 8.66 0.00
N ASP A 229 -9.49 8.62 1.29
CA ASP A 229 -8.57 7.63 1.87
C ASP A 229 -9.22 6.25 2.00
N GLN A 230 -10.46 6.19 2.51
CA GLN A 230 -11.17 4.93 2.71
C GLN A 230 -11.41 4.19 1.38
N GLY A 231 -11.71 4.93 0.32
CA GLY A 231 -11.89 4.41 -1.04
C GLY A 231 -10.61 3.82 -1.62
N VAL A 232 -9.45 4.42 -1.33
CA VAL A 232 -8.14 3.82 -1.64
C VAL A 232 -7.98 2.51 -0.87
N PHE A 233 -8.27 2.50 0.44
CA PHE A 233 -8.16 1.28 1.25
C PHE A 233 -9.03 0.14 0.71
N VAL A 234 -10.29 0.45 0.40
CA VAL A 234 -11.25 -0.49 -0.19
C VAL A 234 -10.78 -1.00 -1.56
N ALA A 235 -10.33 -0.12 -2.47
CA ALA A 235 -9.84 -0.53 -3.79
C ALA A 235 -8.66 -1.49 -3.69
N PHE A 236 -7.67 -1.19 -2.84
CA PHE A 236 -6.50 -2.03 -2.64
C PHE A 236 -6.86 -3.40 -2.05
N THR A 237 -7.74 -3.45 -1.06
CA THR A 237 -8.15 -4.70 -0.44
C THR A 237 -8.98 -5.56 -1.41
N ASN A 238 -9.82 -4.94 -2.25
CA ASN A 238 -10.52 -5.60 -3.36
C ASN A 238 -9.56 -6.16 -4.41
N ILE A 239 -8.57 -5.38 -4.87
CA ILE A 239 -7.55 -5.88 -5.81
C ILE A 239 -6.76 -7.02 -5.15
N ALA A 240 -6.43 -6.91 -3.86
CA ALA A 240 -5.72 -7.97 -3.17
C ALA A 240 -6.49 -9.29 -3.12
N SER A 241 -7.82 -9.28 -2.96
CA SER A 241 -8.60 -10.52 -3.05
C SER A 241 -8.60 -11.12 -4.46
N VAL A 242 -8.62 -10.30 -5.52
CA VAL A 242 -8.45 -10.79 -6.91
C VAL A 242 -7.09 -11.49 -7.11
N PHE A 243 -6.05 -11.04 -6.41
CA PHE A 243 -4.73 -11.68 -6.37
C PHE A 243 -4.60 -12.83 -5.34
N ASP A 244 -5.69 -13.32 -4.78
CA ASP A 244 -5.69 -14.29 -3.67
C ASP A 244 -4.77 -13.88 -2.51
N TYR A 245 -4.81 -12.60 -2.16
CA TYR A 245 -3.98 -11.97 -1.14
C TYR A 245 -2.50 -12.33 -1.29
N GLY A 246 -2.02 -12.25 -2.54
CA GLY A 246 -0.61 -12.44 -2.88
C GLY A 246 -0.13 -13.89 -2.83
N SER A 247 -1.04 -14.88 -2.83
CA SER A 247 -0.66 -16.26 -3.18
C SER A 247 -0.01 -16.32 -4.56
N ASP A 248 0.68 -17.42 -4.87
CA ASP A 248 1.28 -17.66 -6.18
C ASP A 248 0.22 -18.05 -7.23
N SER A 249 -0.80 -17.20 -7.40
CA SER A 249 -1.87 -17.36 -8.40
C SER A 249 -1.33 -17.14 -9.82
N PRO A 250 -1.98 -17.69 -10.86
CA PRO A 250 -1.61 -17.43 -12.26
C PRO A 250 -1.51 -15.93 -12.57
N LEU A 251 -2.42 -15.12 -12.02
CA LEU A 251 -2.40 -13.66 -12.16
C LEU A 251 -1.16 -13.01 -11.51
N ARG A 252 -0.75 -13.48 -10.33
CA ARG A 252 0.48 -12.99 -9.70
C ARG A 252 1.71 -13.38 -10.52
N LEU A 253 1.77 -14.62 -10.99
CA LEU A 253 2.88 -15.16 -11.76
C LEU A 253 3.05 -14.41 -13.08
N ILE A 254 1.96 -14.14 -13.81
CA ILE A 254 2.04 -13.39 -15.06
C ILE A 254 2.51 -11.95 -14.86
N CYS A 255 2.03 -11.25 -13.81
CA CYS A 255 2.53 -9.90 -13.50
C CYS A 255 4.02 -9.90 -13.15
N LYS A 256 4.51 -10.93 -12.44
CA LYS A 256 5.94 -11.09 -12.13
C LYS A 256 6.78 -11.40 -13.37
N SER A 257 6.26 -12.22 -14.28
CA SER A 257 6.95 -12.53 -15.54
C SER A 257 6.98 -11.32 -16.49
N HIS A 258 5.87 -10.58 -16.57
CA HIS A 258 5.76 -9.35 -17.34
C HIS A 258 6.77 -8.30 -16.89
N SER A 259 7.00 -8.17 -15.57
CA SER A 259 7.98 -7.21 -15.04
C SER A 259 9.44 -7.58 -15.27
N ILE A 260 9.75 -8.86 -15.56
CA ILE A 260 11.13 -9.36 -15.77
C ILE A 260 11.51 -9.39 -17.26
N LEU A 261 10.63 -8.97 -18.18
CA LEU A 261 10.85 -8.96 -19.65
C LEU A 261 11.30 -10.33 -20.20
N ARG A 262 10.59 -11.41 -19.86
CA ARG A 262 10.71 -12.67 -20.61
C ARG A 262 9.35 -13.29 -20.90
N ALA A 263 9.14 -13.53 -22.20
CA ALA A 263 8.12 -14.40 -22.75
C ALA A 263 8.24 -15.79 -22.09
N VAL A 264 7.38 -16.05 -21.11
CA VAL A 264 7.00 -17.41 -20.76
C VAL A 264 6.03 -17.87 -21.85
N GLY A 265 6.08 -19.15 -22.23
CA GLY A 265 5.18 -19.74 -23.22
C GLY A 265 3.74 -19.27 -22.98
N SER A 266 3.19 -18.52 -23.92
CA SER A 266 1.95 -17.75 -23.78
C SER A 266 0.73 -18.63 -23.47
N ASP A 267 0.80 -19.90 -23.85
CA ASP A 267 -0.39 -20.73 -23.98
C ASP A 267 -0.76 -21.40 -22.64
N ASP A 268 0.24 -21.86 -21.85
CA ASP A 268 0.02 -22.49 -20.54
C ASP A 268 -0.49 -21.50 -19.48
N ILE A 269 -0.03 -20.24 -19.52
CA ILE A 269 -0.54 -19.22 -18.59
C ILE A 269 -1.96 -18.78 -18.99
N SER A 270 -2.26 -18.75 -20.29
CA SER A 270 -3.58 -18.35 -20.78
C SER A 270 -4.68 -19.35 -20.38
N SER A 271 -4.40 -20.66 -20.44
CA SER A 271 -5.32 -21.68 -19.94
C SER A 271 -5.53 -21.57 -18.43
N GLN A 272 -4.46 -21.40 -17.65
CA GLN A 272 -4.55 -21.22 -16.19
C GLN A 272 -5.34 -19.97 -15.79
N LEU A 273 -5.22 -18.87 -16.55
CA LEU A 273 -6.00 -17.65 -16.32
C LEU A 273 -7.47 -17.84 -16.69
N PHE A 274 -7.76 -18.61 -17.74
CA PHE A 274 -9.13 -18.99 -18.08
C PHE A 274 -9.75 -19.86 -16.98
N GLU A 275 -9.05 -20.88 -16.48
CA GLU A 275 -9.51 -21.70 -15.35
C GLU A 275 -9.73 -20.85 -14.09
N LEU A 276 -8.80 -19.95 -13.77
CA LEU A 276 -8.96 -18.99 -12.68
C LEU A 276 -10.22 -18.14 -12.86
N SER A 277 -10.53 -17.72 -14.09
CA SER A 277 -11.72 -16.90 -14.37
C SER A 277 -13.04 -17.59 -14.07
N GLN A 278 -13.03 -18.92 -13.97
CA GLN A 278 -14.19 -19.76 -13.65
C GLN A 278 -14.19 -20.28 -12.21
N ASP A 279 -13.11 -20.07 -11.45
CA ASP A 279 -13.00 -20.48 -10.05
C ASP A 279 -13.99 -19.73 -9.15
N ASP A 280 -14.71 -20.44 -8.29
CA ASP A 280 -15.76 -19.88 -7.45
C ASP A 280 -15.27 -18.79 -6.48
N TYR A 281 -14.05 -18.96 -5.95
CA TYR A 281 -13.41 -17.97 -5.12
C TYR A 281 -13.10 -16.71 -5.94
N PHE A 282 -12.48 -16.88 -7.11
CA PHE A 282 -12.14 -15.78 -7.99
C PHE A 282 -13.37 -15.00 -8.46
N LEU A 283 -14.44 -15.71 -8.86
CA LEU A 283 -15.72 -15.10 -9.21
C LEU A 283 -16.29 -14.26 -8.05
N SER A 284 -16.17 -14.74 -6.82
CA SER A 284 -16.64 -14.02 -5.62
C SER A 284 -15.78 -12.79 -5.31
N ALA A 285 -14.46 -12.89 -5.47
CA ALA A 285 -13.53 -11.77 -5.31
C ALA A 285 -13.73 -10.69 -6.39
N ARG A 286 -13.87 -11.11 -7.66
CA ARG A 286 -14.18 -10.24 -8.80
C ARG A 286 -15.51 -9.53 -8.62
N TYR A 287 -16.55 -10.27 -8.20
CA TYR A 287 -17.86 -9.71 -7.91
C TYR A 287 -17.79 -8.59 -6.87
N LEU A 288 -17.11 -8.82 -5.74
CA LEU A 288 -16.94 -7.80 -4.70
C LEU A 288 -16.18 -6.57 -5.24
N ALA A 289 -15.06 -6.78 -5.93
CA ALA A 289 -14.25 -5.70 -6.48
C ALA A 289 -15.01 -4.82 -7.48
N PHE A 290 -15.66 -5.43 -8.47
CA PHE A 290 -16.32 -4.72 -9.56
C PHE A 290 -17.69 -4.17 -9.18
N SER A 291 -18.42 -4.82 -8.26
CA SER A 291 -19.63 -4.24 -7.68
C SER A 291 -19.32 -3.00 -6.85
N THR A 292 -18.21 -3.01 -6.10
CA THR A 292 -17.75 -1.84 -5.33
C THR A 292 -17.43 -0.67 -6.26
N LEU A 293 -16.63 -0.92 -7.30
CA LEU A 293 -16.32 0.09 -8.30
C LEU A 293 -17.58 0.62 -8.98
N SER A 294 -18.54 -0.26 -9.28
CA SER A 294 -19.83 0.11 -9.85
C SER A 294 -20.60 1.13 -8.98
N VAL A 295 -20.59 0.96 -7.65
CA VAL A 295 -21.22 1.95 -6.74
C VAL A 295 -20.46 3.28 -6.79
N ALA A 296 -19.12 3.25 -6.75
CA ALA A 296 -18.31 4.47 -6.85
C ALA A 296 -18.58 5.23 -8.17
N LEU A 297 -18.71 4.52 -9.29
CA LEU A 297 -18.99 5.10 -10.62
C LEU A 297 -20.41 5.67 -10.75
N GLN A 298 -21.37 5.26 -9.92
CA GLN A 298 -22.72 5.83 -9.92
C GLN A 298 -22.76 7.23 -9.32
N ARG A 299 -21.77 7.60 -8.49
CA ARG A 299 -21.67 8.91 -7.84
C ARG A 299 -21.05 9.96 -8.77
N VAL A 300 -21.72 10.17 -9.91
CA VAL A 300 -21.27 11.12 -10.93
C VAL A 300 -21.19 12.53 -10.35
N GLY A 301 -20.03 13.19 -10.52
CA GLY A 301 -19.76 14.52 -9.99
C GLY A 301 -19.20 14.54 -8.56
N ASP A 302 -19.25 13.44 -7.82
CA ASP A 302 -18.63 13.33 -6.50
C ASP A 302 -17.11 13.18 -6.64
N THR A 303 -16.36 14.21 -6.24
CA THR A 303 -14.89 14.17 -6.36
C THR A 303 -14.23 13.24 -5.34
N ASN A 304 -14.94 12.81 -4.30
CA ASN A 304 -14.39 11.95 -3.26
C ASN A 304 -14.20 10.51 -3.73
N VAL A 305 -14.91 10.06 -4.79
CA VAL A 305 -14.72 8.72 -5.37
C VAL A 305 -13.54 8.62 -6.33
N LEU A 306 -12.98 9.75 -6.75
CA LEU A 306 -11.92 9.77 -7.76
C LEU A 306 -10.66 9.00 -7.35
N PRO A 307 -10.16 9.02 -6.10
CA PRO A 307 -9.02 8.20 -5.70
C PRO A 307 -9.30 6.70 -5.86
N HIS A 308 -10.49 6.24 -5.47
CA HIS A 308 -10.90 4.84 -5.66
C HIS A 308 -10.89 4.45 -7.15
N ILE A 309 -11.50 5.28 -7.99
CA ILE A 309 -11.57 5.07 -9.45
C ILE A 309 -10.16 5.08 -10.05
N HIS A 310 -9.30 6.00 -9.61
CA HIS A 310 -7.91 6.08 -10.04
C HIS A 310 -7.15 4.77 -9.77
N ILE A 311 -7.21 4.25 -8.54
CA ILE A 311 -6.58 2.95 -8.19
C ILE A 311 -7.09 1.82 -9.11
N MET A 312 -8.40 1.75 -9.34
CA MET A 312 -9.00 0.72 -10.20
C MET A 312 -8.60 0.89 -11.67
N LEU A 313 -8.49 2.11 -12.18
CA LEU A 313 -8.02 2.38 -13.53
C LEU A 313 -6.54 2.02 -13.71
N VAL A 314 -5.69 2.23 -12.70
CA VAL A 314 -4.30 1.76 -12.75
C VAL A 314 -4.25 0.23 -12.82
N PHE A 315 -5.12 -0.45 -12.06
CA PHE A 315 -5.26 -1.90 -12.15
C PHE A 315 -5.73 -2.35 -13.55
N PHE A 316 -6.74 -1.71 -14.14
CA PHE A 316 -7.17 -2.04 -15.51
C PHE A 316 -6.10 -1.71 -16.56
N ALA A 317 -5.38 -0.60 -16.41
CA ALA A 317 -4.25 -0.28 -17.28
C ALA A 317 -3.18 -1.37 -17.20
N ALA A 318 -2.91 -1.92 -16.02
CA ALA A 318 -2.00 -3.03 -15.85
C ALA A 318 -2.48 -4.33 -16.50
N LEU A 319 -3.78 -4.64 -16.42
CA LEU A 319 -4.36 -5.78 -17.13
C LEU A 319 -4.33 -5.56 -18.65
N SER A 320 -4.53 -4.33 -19.11
CA SER A 320 -4.57 -4.00 -20.54
C SER A 320 -3.25 -4.26 -21.25
N THR A 321 -2.12 -4.18 -20.53
CA THR A 321 -0.78 -4.45 -21.08
C THR A 321 -0.44 -5.94 -21.13
N ILE A 322 -1.30 -6.81 -20.58
CA ILE A 322 -1.10 -8.26 -20.52
C ILE A 322 -2.30 -8.94 -21.21
N PRO A 323 -2.20 -9.27 -22.52
CA PRO A 323 -3.34 -9.74 -23.31
C PRO A 323 -4.12 -10.91 -22.69
N SER A 324 -3.43 -11.89 -22.09
CA SER A 324 -4.08 -13.05 -21.46
C SER A 324 -4.74 -12.75 -20.11
N ALA A 325 -4.37 -11.64 -19.44
CA ALA A 325 -5.01 -11.20 -18.21
C ALA A 325 -6.30 -10.40 -18.48
N SER A 326 -6.68 -10.21 -19.74
CA SER A 326 -7.89 -9.48 -20.10
C SER A 326 -9.18 -10.13 -19.60
N VAL A 327 -9.17 -11.46 -19.49
CA VAL A 327 -10.28 -12.27 -18.96
C VAL A 327 -10.69 -11.86 -17.53
N ILE A 328 -9.76 -11.27 -16.78
CA ILE A 328 -9.98 -10.79 -15.41
C ILE A 328 -10.96 -9.60 -15.39
N ALA A 329 -11.03 -8.81 -16.46
CA ALA A 329 -11.81 -7.58 -16.53
C ALA A 329 -13.13 -7.71 -17.32
N THR A 330 -13.56 -8.93 -17.66
CA THR A 330 -14.76 -9.20 -18.48
C THR A 330 -16.07 -8.69 -17.86
N GLU A 331 -16.21 -8.78 -16.54
CA GLU A 331 -17.40 -8.31 -15.80
C GLU A 331 -17.21 -6.93 -15.15
N ALA A 332 -16.17 -6.19 -15.55
CA ALA A 332 -15.98 -4.84 -15.03
C ALA A 332 -17.13 -3.92 -15.51
N PRO A 333 -17.52 -2.90 -14.72
CA PRO A 333 -18.68 -2.05 -15.01
C PRO A 333 -18.38 -1.00 -16.07
N TRP A 334 -17.99 -1.43 -17.28
CA TRP A 334 -17.55 -0.56 -18.38
C TRP A 334 -18.59 0.47 -18.81
N GLU A 335 -19.87 0.11 -18.85
CA GLU A 335 -20.97 1.04 -19.16
C GLU A 335 -21.04 2.20 -18.15
N LYS A 336 -20.92 1.89 -16.86
CA LYS A 336 -20.92 2.91 -15.80
C LYS A 336 -19.65 3.76 -15.86
N LEU A 337 -18.51 3.15 -16.19
CA LEU A 337 -17.27 3.88 -16.38
C LEU A 337 -17.39 4.88 -17.54
N VAL A 338 -17.91 4.45 -18.69
CA VAL A 338 -18.14 5.30 -19.85
C VAL A 338 -19.07 6.47 -19.53
N SER A 339 -20.19 6.21 -18.84
CA SER A 339 -21.12 7.25 -18.38
C SER A 339 -20.43 8.27 -17.45
N PHE A 340 -19.64 7.78 -16.49
CA PHE A 340 -18.85 8.60 -15.59
C PHE A 340 -17.81 9.46 -16.34
N LEU A 341 -17.06 8.86 -17.28
CA LEU A 341 -16.03 9.53 -18.07
C LEU A 341 -16.60 10.61 -19.01
N ASN A 342 -17.75 10.36 -19.62
CA ASN A 342 -18.44 11.36 -20.44
C ASN A 342 -18.80 12.59 -19.61
N THR A 343 -19.39 12.39 -18.43
CA THR A 343 -19.72 13.50 -17.53
C THR A 343 -18.46 14.22 -17.01
N LEU A 344 -17.42 13.46 -16.66
CA LEU A 344 -16.14 14.01 -16.22
C LEU A 344 -15.48 14.87 -17.31
N SER A 345 -15.51 14.40 -18.56
CA SER A 345 -14.94 15.09 -19.72
C SER A 345 -15.63 16.43 -19.95
N HIS A 346 -16.96 16.49 -19.83
CA HIS A 346 -17.71 17.75 -19.91
C HIS A 346 -17.27 18.75 -18.83
N SER A 347 -16.96 18.29 -17.62
CA SER A 347 -16.53 19.18 -16.52
C SER A 347 -15.13 19.79 -16.72
N ILE A 348 -14.23 19.10 -17.45
CA ILE A 348 -12.85 19.56 -17.68
C ILE A 348 -12.70 20.34 -18.98
N ARG A 349 -13.45 20.00 -20.04
CA ARG A 349 -13.34 20.66 -21.36
C ARG A 349 -13.49 22.18 -21.33
N ALA A 350 -14.18 22.72 -20.35
CA ALA A 350 -14.26 24.17 -20.14
C ALA A 350 -12.92 24.83 -19.73
N LYS A 351 -11.85 24.06 -19.47
CA LYS A 351 -10.63 24.52 -18.81
C LYS A 351 -9.30 24.27 -19.56
N GLY A 352 -9.29 23.74 -20.79
CA GLY A 352 -8.08 23.59 -21.62
C GLY A 352 -7.82 22.17 -22.17
N ASP A 353 -6.60 21.90 -22.63
CA ASP A 353 -6.15 20.61 -23.20
C ASP A 353 -6.23 19.47 -22.15
N LEU A 354 -6.99 18.42 -22.46
CA LEU A 354 -7.32 17.32 -21.54
C LEU A 354 -6.13 16.41 -21.25
N PHE A 355 -5.16 16.34 -22.16
CA PHE A 355 -4.13 15.31 -22.17
C PHE A 355 -2.70 15.87 -22.10
N SER A 356 -2.53 17.18 -21.91
CA SER A 356 -1.22 17.83 -21.75
C SER A 356 -0.58 17.54 -20.36
N ASP A 357 0.75 17.64 -20.29
CA ASP A 357 1.56 17.22 -19.14
C ASP A 357 1.87 18.36 -18.15
N GLU A 358 1.51 18.15 -16.87
CA GLU A 358 2.24 18.66 -15.70
C GLU A 358 2.21 17.57 -14.60
N PRO A 359 3.23 16.69 -14.53
CA PRO A 359 3.17 15.52 -13.67
C PRO A 359 3.57 15.82 -12.23
N SER A 360 2.60 16.09 -11.35
CA SER A 360 2.80 15.98 -9.90
C SER A 360 2.23 14.65 -9.37
N PRO A 361 2.92 13.98 -8.43
CA PRO A 361 2.35 12.84 -7.71
C PRO A 361 1.06 13.22 -6.97
N LEU A 362 0.00 12.44 -7.15
CA LEU A 362 -1.21 12.54 -6.34
C LEU A 362 -1.00 11.78 -5.01
N PRO A 363 -1.74 12.11 -3.93
CA PRO A 363 -1.63 11.39 -2.66
C PRO A 363 -1.76 9.86 -2.81
N GLU A 364 -2.70 9.41 -3.63
CA GLU A 364 -2.91 7.98 -3.90
C GLU A 364 -1.77 7.31 -4.70
N ASP A 365 -0.96 8.08 -5.45
CA ASP A 365 0.18 7.55 -6.22
C ASP A 365 1.23 6.89 -5.30
N TYR A 366 1.41 7.43 -4.11
CA TYR A 366 2.33 6.88 -3.12
C TYR A 366 1.90 5.50 -2.61
N TYR A 367 0.60 5.18 -2.65
CA TYR A 367 0.09 3.86 -2.27
C TYR A 367 0.32 2.83 -3.37
N LEU A 368 0.27 3.27 -4.63
CA LEU A 368 0.47 2.41 -5.80
C LEU A 368 1.89 1.88 -5.90
N ARG A 369 2.89 2.57 -5.35
CA ARG A 369 4.28 2.12 -5.43
C ARG A 369 4.48 0.72 -4.83
N GLY A 370 5.29 -0.09 -5.52
CA GLY A 370 5.76 -1.39 -5.05
C GLY A 370 4.73 -2.52 -5.05
N GLN A 371 3.52 -2.30 -5.58
CA GLN A 371 2.57 -3.40 -5.82
C GLN A 371 2.94 -4.17 -7.08
N ILE A 372 2.72 -5.48 -7.08
CA ILE A 372 3.09 -6.34 -8.21
C ILE A 372 2.41 -5.93 -9.53
N TRP A 373 1.21 -5.36 -9.45
CA TRP A 373 0.38 -4.97 -10.59
C TRP A 373 0.57 -3.51 -11.04
N SER A 374 1.38 -2.70 -10.37
CA SER A 374 1.55 -1.28 -10.70
C SER A 374 2.98 -0.93 -11.14
N GLN A 375 3.85 -1.93 -11.35
CA GLN A 375 5.30 -1.73 -11.54
C GLN A 375 5.65 -0.87 -12.77
N TRP A 376 4.81 -0.87 -13.79
CA TRP A 376 5.00 -0.14 -15.05
C TRP A 376 4.08 1.08 -15.19
N TYR A 377 3.49 1.52 -14.08
CA TYR A 377 2.58 2.66 -14.09
C TYR A 377 3.32 4.00 -14.11
N PHE A 378 4.32 4.16 -13.23
CA PHE A 378 5.03 5.43 -13.04
C PHE A 378 6.26 5.55 -13.94
N PRO A 379 6.48 6.71 -14.60
CA PRO A 379 7.74 7.05 -15.24
C PRO A 379 8.93 7.02 -14.28
N GLU A 380 10.13 6.85 -14.82
CA GLU A 380 11.34 6.98 -14.02
C GLU A 380 11.45 8.41 -13.46
N GLY A 381 11.79 8.52 -12.17
CA GLY A 381 11.99 9.82 -11.54
C GLY A 381 10.72 10.51 -11.02
N TRP A 382 9.53 9.92 -11.22
CA TRP A 382 8.23 10.49 -10.83
C TRP A 382 8.14 10.99 -9.38
N PHE A 383 8.88 10.37 -8.45
CA PHE A 383 8.86 10.70 -7.02
C PHE A 383 10.16 11.35 -6.51
N ARG A 384 11.06 11.84 -7.39
CA ARG A 384 12.37 12.38 -7.00
C ARG A 384 12.30 13.78 -6.36
N GLU A 385 11.30 14.59 -6.73
CA GLU A 385 11.25 16.03 -6.38
C GLU A 385 10.23 16.42 -5.30
N CYS A 386 9.43 15.48 -4.78
CA CYS A 386 8.53 15.82 -3.66
C CYS A 386 9.30 15.86 -2.34
N ASP A 387 9.36 17.05 -1.74
CA ASP A 387 9.82 17.23 -0.37
C ASP A 387 9.00 16.34 0.58
N LYS A 388 9.71 15.45 1.27
CA LYS A 388 9.14 14.36 2.09
C LYS A 388 8.33 14.86 3.29
N GLU A 389 8.43 16.15 3.60
CA GLU A 389 7.83 16.80 4.76
C GLU A 389 6.36 17.19 4.55
N GLU A 390 5.92 17.40 3.30
CA GLU A 390 4.54 17.86 3.01
C GLU A 390 3.47 16.76 3.12
N ARG A 391 3.86 15.48 3.04
CA ARG A 391 2.91 14.35 3.00
C ARG A 391 2.06 14.20 4.27
N SER A 392 2.57 14.64 5.42
CA SER A 392 1.98 14.32 6.72
C SER A 392 0.89 15.29 7.18
N PHE A 393 0.71 16.41 6.47
CA PHE A 393 -0.19 17.51 6.88
C PHE A 393 -0.78 18.35 5.73
N ALA A 394 -0.43 18.09 4.46
CA ALA A 394 -0.96 18.90 3.36
C ALA A 394 -2.48 18.70 3.21
N LEU A 395 -3.23 19.76 3.49
CA LEU A 395 -4.62 19.90 3.07
C LEU A 395 -4.67 19.74 1.55
N GLU A 396 -5.43 18.77 1.04
CA GLU A 396 -5.62 18.61 -0.40
C GLU A 396 -6.16 19.92 -0.99
N LEU A 397 -5.39 20.53 -1.89
CA LEU A 397 -5.77 21.75 -2.58
C LEU A 397 -6.82 21.45 -3.66
N SER A 398 -7.55 22.48 -4.08
CA SER A 398 -8.48 22.37 -5.22
C SER A 398 -7.78 21.95 -6.51
N SER A 399 -6.52 22.34 -6.69
CA SER A 399 -5.65 21.90 -7.79
C SER A 399 -5.44 20.39 -7.83
N THR A 400 -5.27 19.74 -6.66
CA THR A 400 -5.14 18.28 -6.56
C THR A 400 -6.36 17.56 -7.12
N THR A 401 -7.55 18.11 -6.87
CA THR A 401 -8.79 17.54 -7.39
C THR A 401 -8.87 17.66 -8.91
N GLU A 402 -8.50 18.80 -9.48
CA GLU A 402 -8.50 18.98 -10.94
C GLU A 402 -7.47 18.08 -11.63
N GLU A 403 -6.28 17.94 -11.06
CA GLU A 403 -5.24 17.03 -11.57
C GLU A 403 -5.70 15.57 -11.51
N ARG A 404 -6.41 15.18 -10.44
CA ARG A 404 -7.00 13.84 -10.33
C ARG A 404 -8.04 13.56 -11.40
N LYS A 405 -8.90 14.53 -11.73
CA LYS A 405 -9.86 14.40 -12.84
C LYS A 405 -9.14 14.19 -14.18
N LYS A 406 -8.09 14.99 -14.46
CA LYS A 406 -7.26 14.84 -15.66
C LYS A 406 -6.57 13.47 -15.70
N ARG A 407 -6.06 12.99 -14.55
CA ARG A 407 -5.40 11.67 -14.45
C ARG A 407 -6.36 10.52 -14.77
N VAL A 408 -7.59 10.58 -14.27
CA VAL A 408 -8.64 9.60 -14.59
C VAL A 408 -8.89 9.56 -16.11
N LEU A 409 -9.07 10.70 -16.77
CA LEU A 409 -9.29 10.74 -18.23
C LEU A 409 -8.09 10.24 -19.03
N ARG A 410 -6.86 10.64 -18.66
CA ARG A 410 -5.62 10.16 -19.30
C ARG A 410 -5.45 8.65 -19.17
N LEU A 411 -5.71 8.09 -17.99
CA LEU A 411 -5.66 6.65 -17.76
C LEU A 411 -6.68 5.90 -18.61
N SER A 412 -7.91 6.40 -18.67
CA SER A 412 -8.95 5.81 -19.52
C SER A 412 -8.59 5.91 -21.01
N HIS A 413 -7.93 6.99 -21.45
CA HIS A 413 -7.49 7.14 -22.84
C HIS A 413 -6.38 6.14 -23.17
N ARG A 414 -5.43 5.96 -22.24
CA ARG A 414 -4.41 4.91 -22.33
C ARG A 414 -5.04 3.51 -22.45
N ILE A 415 -6.05 3.20 -21.63
CA ILE A 415 -6.76 1.91 -21.72
C ILE A 415 -7.46 1.77 -23.09
N ALA A 416 -8.16 2.81 -23.55
CA ALA A 416 -8.85 2.80 -24.84
C ALA A 416 -7.89 2.65 -26.05
N SER A 417 -6.65 3.13 -25.91
CA SER A 417 -5.64 3.04 -26.97
C SER A 417 -4.99 1.65 -27.11
N MET A 418 -5.21 0.75 -26.15
CA MET A 418 -4.63 -0.61 -26.19
C MET A 418 -5.41 -1.52 -27.14
N THR A 419 -4.84 -1.79 -28.31
CA THR A 419 -5.46 -2.55 -29.41
C THR A 419 -5.82 -3.99 -29.08
N SER A 420 -5.24 -4.59 -28.04
CA SER A 420 -5.52 -5.97 -27.65
C SER A 420 -6.81 -6.13 -26.84
N ASN A 421 -7.37 -5.05 -26.28
CA ASN A 421 -8.50 -5.10 -25.35
C ASN A 421 -9.49 -3.95 -25.60
N CYS A 422 -10.53 -4.20 -26.40
CA CYS A 422 -11.58 -3.24 -26.68
C CYS A 422 -12.61 -3.13 -25.54
N TRP A 423 -12.21 -2.69 -24.34
CA TRP A 423 -13.17 -2.51 -23.23
C TRP A 423 -13.92 -1.18 -23.32
N ILE A 424 -13.22 -0.13 -23.70
CA ILE A 424 -13.75 1.23 -23.89
C ILE A 424 -13.04 1.85 -25.10
N SER A 425 -13.70 2.82 -25.74
CA SER A 425 -13.17 3.58 -26.86
C SER A 425 -13.42 5.07 -26.65
N TYR A 426 -12.55 5.90 -27.22
CA TYR A 426 -12.69 7.36 -27.23
C TYR A 426 -12.73 7.84 -28.67
N GLY A 427 -13.84 8.47 -29.06
CA GLY A 427 -13.96 9.07 -30.39
C GLY A 427 -13.31 10.45 -30.39
N GLU A 428 -12.18 10.62 -31.07
CA GLU A 428 -11.47 11.91 -31.13
C GLU A 428 -12.36 13.03 -31.71
N SER A 429 -13.14 12.72 -32.76
CA SER A 429 -14.04 13.69 -33.40
C SER A 429 -15.31 13.98 -32.59
N SER A 430 -15.94 12.95 -32.01
CA SER A 430 -17.15 13.10 -31.20
C SER A 430 -16.82 13.63 -29.81
N CYS A 431 -15.58 13.45 -29.39
CA CYS A 431 -15.13 13.78 -28.05
C CYS A 431 -16.02 13.03 -27.03
N LEU A 432 -16.35 11.76 -27.28
CA LEU A 432 -17.19 10.94 -26.41
C LEU A 432 -16.58 9.57 -26.18
N TRP A 433 -16.80 9.05 -24.98
CA TRP A 433 -16.48 7.68 -24.59
C TRP A 433 -17.62 6.74 -24.97
N SER A 434 -17.27 5.55 -25.41
CA SER A 434 -18.18 4.44 -25.69
C SER A 434 -17.62 3.15 -25.11
N VAL A 435 -18.50 2.17 -24.86
CA VAL A 435 -18.07 0.80 -24.55
C VAL A 435 -17.43 0.23 -25.81
N GLY A 436 -16.34 -0.51 -25.65
CA GLY A 436 -15.69 -1.14 -26.79
C GLY A 436 -16.57 -2.25 -27.39
N SER A 437 -16.48 -2.38 -28.71
CA SER A 437 -17.30 -3.29 -29.53
C SER A 437 -16.84 -4.73 -29.47
#